data_AF-A0A4Q4T772-F1
#
_entry.id   AF-A0A4Q4T772-F1
#
_cell.length_a   1.000
_cell.length_b   1.000
_cell.length_c   1.000
_cell.angle_alpha   90.00
_cell.angle_beta   90.00
_cell.angle_gamma   90.00
#
_symmetry.space_group_name_H-M   'P 1'
#
loop_
_entity.id
_entity.type
_entity.pdbx_description
1 polymer ?
#
loop_
_entity_poly.entity_id
_entity_poly.type
_entity_poly.pdbx_seq_one_letter_code
_entity_poly.pdbx_strand_id
1 'polypeptide(L)'
;MLGPHTATLGYVPRLAQKIRASCTFTDAASAIKSKKFCPTITQSGITVPAGATLDLNGLNDGVMWDGQGGNSGKTKPKFFAAHSLKQSTISGLRVKNPPEQGFSIRSCQNLILDHIKIDNSAGDTANGGHNTDAFNVGNSSGVTISNAHVQNQDDYLAVNSGSKITFTGDTCSGGHGPSIGSVGSRSNNGVSGVRIESSSISDSQNDVRIRTV
;
A
#
# COMPACT_ATOMS: atom_id res chain seq x y z
N MET A 1 -31.09 27.65 56.07
CA MET A 1 -31.32 26.55 55.12
C MET A 1 -30.76 26.94 53.77
N LEU A 2 -29.64 26.34 53.35
CA LEU A 2 -29.14 26.35 51.97
C LEU A 2 -28.48 24.97 51.80
N GLY A 3 -29.13 24.09 51.03
CA GLY A 3 -28.63 22.73 50.76
C GLY A 3 -27.59 22.73 49.64
N PRO A 4 -26.74 21.70 49.56
CA PRO A 4 -25.69 21.65 48.55
C PRO A 4 -26.28 21.33 47.16
N HIS A 5 -25.95 22.16 46.17
CA HIS A 5 -26.18 21.87 44.76
C HIS A 5 -25.13 20.87 44.27
N THR A 6 -25.52 19.62 44.09
CA THR A 6 -24.78 18.65 43.29
C THR A 6 -24.95 18.97 41.80
N ALA A 7 -23.89 19.46 41.17
CA ALA A 7 -23.82 19.55 39.71
C ALA A 7 -23.61 18.14 39.14
N THR A 8 -24.64 17.58 38.51
CA THR A 8 -24.52 16.39 37.68
C THR A 8 -23.78 16.74 36.40
N LEU A 9 -22.57 16.21 36.22
CA LEU A 9 -21.90 16.21 34.92
C LEU A 9 -22.75 15.39 33.94
N GLY A 10 -23.45 16.07 33.04
CA GLY A 10 -24.14 15.45 31.93
C GLY A 10 -23.14 14.71 31.03
N TYR A 11 -23.33 13.40 30.87
CA TYR A 11 -22.67 12.63 29.84
C TYR A 11 -23.11 13.15 28.47
N VAL A 12 -22.19 13.81 27.76
CA VAL A 12 -22.38 14.15 26.35
C VAL A 12 -21.94 12.93 25.55
N PRO A 13 -22.85 12.13 24.95
CA PRO A 13 -22.44 11.01 24.13
C PRO A 13 -21.62 11.55 22.97
N ARG A 14 -20.34 11.18 22.91
CA ARG A 14 -19.52 11.40 21.73
C ARG A 14 -20.23 10.66 20.59
N LEU A 15 -20.77 11.40 19.62
CA LEU A 15 -21.39 10.83 18.42
C LEU A 15 -20.52 9.69 17.91
N ALA A 16 -21.03 8.45 17.97
CA ALA A 16 -20.36 7.30 17.40
C ALA A 16 -20.19 7.58 15.90
N GLN A 17 -18.98 7.90 15.49
CA GLN A 17 -18.69 8.33 14.13
C GLN A 17 -18.96 7.13 13.21
N LYS A 18 -19.99 7.26 12.36
CA LYS A 18 -20.53 6.18 11.52
C LYS A 18 -19.43 5.61 10.62
N ILE A 19 -19.34 4.27 10.56
CA ILE A 19 -18.47 3.56 9.61
C ILE A 19 -18.90 3.96 8.20
N ARG A 20 -17.96 4.48 7.39
CA ARG A 20 -18.20 4.90 6.00
C ARG A 20 -18.04 3.70 5.07
N ALA A 21 -18.61 3.72 3.86
CA ALA A 21 -18.39 2.65 2.87
C ALA A 21 -16.98 2.72 2.26
N SER A 22 -16.48 3.94 2.05
CA SER A 22 -15.10 4.23 1.64
C SER A 22 -14.70 5.63 2.11
N CYS A 23 -13.40 5.88 2.16
CA CYS A 23 -12.84 7.19 2.48
C CYS A 23 -11.76 7.53 1.47
N THR A 24 -11.86 8.72 0.87
CA THR A 24 -10.78 9.30 0.09
C THR A 24 -10.08 10.35 0.93
N PHE A 25 -8.77 10.19 1.16
CA PHE A 25 -7.97 11.20 1.84
C PHE A 25 -7.03 11.89 0.85
N THR A 26 -6.86 13.18 1.05
CA THR A 26 -5.92 14.04 0.32
C THR A 26 -4.67 14.38 1.14
N ASP A 27 -4.63 13.96 2.41
CA ASP A 27 -3.50 14.15 3.31
C ASP A 27 -3.35 12.98 4.31
N ALA A 28 -2.11 12.68 4.69
CA ALA A 28 -1.79 11.57 5.59
C ALA A 28 -2.34 11.76 7.01
N ALA A 29 -2.41 13.00 7.51
CA ALA A 29 -2.87 13.26 8.87
C ALA A 29 -4.36 12.94 9.04
N SER A 30 -5.19 13.28 8.04
CA SER A 30 -6.61 12.95 7.97
C SER A 30 -6.81 11.45 7.82
N ALA A 31 -5.98 10.78 7.03
CA ALA A 31 -6.00 9.32 6.88
C ALA A 31 -5.73 8.63 8.24
N ILE A 32 -4.66 9.00 8.95
CA ILE A 32 -4.31 8.39 10.26
C ILE A 32 -5.42 8.58 11.28
N LYS A 33 -6.02 9.79 11.36
CA LYS A 33 -7.08 10.10 12.32
C LYS A 33 -8.38 9.32 12.05
N SER A 34 -8.66 9.04 10.79
CA SER A 34 -9.98 8.55 10.36
C SER A 34 -9.99 7.08 9.91
N LYS A 35 -8.82 6.46 9.75
CA LYS A 35 -8.65 5.10 9.19
C LYS A 35 -9.55 4.04 9.82
N LYS A 36 -9.79 4.10 11.13
CA LYS A 36 -10.60 3.11 11.87
C LYS A 36 -12.09 3.09 11.47
N PHE A 37 -12.56 4.12 10.76
CA PHE A 37 -13.94 4.25 10.31
C PHE A 37 -14.11 3.99 8.80
N CYS A 38 -13.03 3.58 8.14
CA CYS A 38 -12.92 3.49 6.69
C CYS A 38 -12.52 2.06 6.30
N PRO A 39 -13.47 1.19 5.94
CA PRO A 39 -13.18 -0.16 5.50
C PRO A 39 -12.45 -0.16 4.15
N THR A 40 -12.63 0.88 3.34
CA THR A 40 -11.83 1.16 2.13
C THR A 40 -11.19 2.53 2.23
N ILE A 41 -9.86 2.59 2.11
CA ILE A 41 -9.08 3.83 2.13
C ILE A 41 -8.48 4.05 0.74
N THR A 42 -8.94 5.08 0.05
CA THR A 42 -8.35 5.55 -1.20
C THR A 42 -7.53 6.80 -0.91
N GLN A 43 -6.27 6.82 -1.34
CA GLN A 43 -5.42 8.00 -1.24
C GLN A 43 -5.35 8.64 -2.62
N SER A 44 -5.82 9.89 -2.75
CA SER A 44 -5.84 10.61 -4.03
C SER A 44 -5.22 11.99 -3.85
N GLY A 45 -4.25 12.32 -4.69
CA GLY A 45 -3.58 13.63 -4.67
C GLY A 45 -2.79 13.92 -3.39
N ILE A 46 -2.30 12.89 -2.68
CA ILE A 46 -1.64 13.09 -1.40
C ILE A 46 -0.22 13.64 -1.59
N THR A 47 0.03 14.81 -0.98
CA THR A 47 1.37 15.23 -0.61
C THR A 47 1.65 14.71 0.80
N VAL A 48 2.46 13.67 0.93
CA VAL A 48 2.91 13.23 2.26
C VAL A 48 4.15 14.05 2.61
N PRO A 49 4.17 14.75 3.76
CA PRO A 49 5.39 15.41 4.22
C PRO A 49 6.51 14.38 4.35
N ALA A 50 7.67 14.66 3.77
CA ALA A 50 8.82 13.78 3.87
C ALA A 50 9.09 13.43 5.34
N GLY A 51 9.18 12.13 5.63
CA GLY A 51 9.51 11.62 6.94
C GLY A 51 8.33 11.23 7.84
N ALA A 52 7.09 11.54 7.47
CA ALA A 52 5.90 11.07 8.20
C ALA A 52 5.60 9.58 7.89
N THR A 53 5.28 8.80 8.93
CA THR A 53 4.84 7.41 8.78
C THR A 53 3.33 7.32 8.76
N LEU A 54 2.80 6.78 7.67
CA LEU A 54 1.41 6.37 7.59
C LEU A 54 1.28 4.97 8.20
N ASP A 55 1.12 4.95 9.52
CA ASP A 55 0.90 3.75 10.31
C ASP A 55 -0.55 3.30 10.16
N LEU A 56 -0.78 2.05 9.74
CA LEU A 56 -2.11 1.46 9.58
C LEU A 56 -2.47 0.47 10.69
N ASN A 57 -1.70 0.41 11.78
CA ASN A 57 -2.10 -0.34 12.98
C ASN A 57 -3.39 0.22 13.58
N GLY A 58 -4.21 -0.63 14.20
CA GLY A 58 -5.48 -0.21 14.82
C GLY A 58 -6.56 0.20 13.79
N LEU A 59 -6.44 -0.27 12.55
CA LEU A 59 -7.60 -0.45 11.67
C LEU A 59 -8.61 -1.41 12.32
N ASN A 60 -9.83 -1.43 11.80
CA ASN A 60 -10.83 -2.40 12.25
C ASN A 60 -10.33 -3.83 12.00
N ASP A 61 -10.40 -4.71 13.00
CA ASP A 61 -9.97 -6.12 12.87
C ASP A 61 -10.63 -6.85 11.70
N GLY A 62 -11.85 -6.44 11.32
CA GLY A 62 -12.58 -6.95 10.17
C GLY A 62 -11.94 -6.66 8.82
N VAL A 63 -10.95 -5.77 8.75
CA VAL A 63 -10.20 -5.46 7.52
C VAL A 63 -8.71 -5.76 7.64
N MET A 64 -8.26 -6.34 8.75
CA MET A 64 -6.85 -6.67 8.99
C MET A 64 -6.51 -8.12 8.64
N TRP A 65 -5.22 -8.42 8.70
CA TRP A 65 -4.63 -9.72 8.37
C TRP A 65 -5.32 -10.91 9.06
N ASP A 66 -5.43 -11.99 8.29
CA ASP A 66 -6.03 -13.27 8.65
C ASP A 66 -5.29 -14.45 7.95
N GLY A 67 -4.09 -14.20 7.42
CA GLY A 67 -3.30 -15.17 6.65
C GLY A 67 -3.79 -15.46 5.23
N GLN A 68 -4.92 -14.91 4.81
CA GLN A 68 -5.56 -15.24 3.52
C GLN A 68 -5.39 -14.17 2.44
N GLY A 69 -4.93 -12.97 2.82
CA GLY A 69 -4.68 -11.88 1.88
C GLY A 69 -5.93 -11.50 1.10
N GLY A 70 -5.80 -11.34 -0.21
CA GLY A 70 -6.90 -11.07 -1.14
C GLY A 70 -7.56 -12.32 -1.72
N ASN A 71 -7.01 -13.51 -1.44
CA ASN A 71 -7.45 -14.77 -2.02
C ASN A 71 -8.73 -15.31 -1.37
N SER A 72 -8.90 -15.10 -0.06
CA SER A 72 -10.07 -15.51 0.70
C SER A 72 -10.17 -14.75 2.03
N GLY A 73 -11.10 -15.15 2.91
CA GLY A 73 -11.24 -14.58 4.24
C GLY A 73 -11.89 -13.20 4.24
N LYS A 74 -11.37 -12.30 5.08
CA LYS A 74 -11.87 -10.92 5.22
C LYS A 74 -11.61 -10.12 3.95
N THR A 75 -12.57 -9.27 3.55
CA THR A 75 -12.33 -8.25 2.53
C THR A 75 -11.41 -7.17 3.07
N LYS A 76 -10.27 -6.98 2.42
CA LYS A 76 -9.22 -6.03 2.84
C LYS A 76 -9.10 -4.91 1.82
N PRO A 77 -8.85 -3.66 2.24
CA PRO A 77 -8.67 -2.57 1.31
C PRO A 77 -7.25 -2.51 0.77
N LYS A 78 -7.15 -2.18 -0.51
CA LYS A 78 -5.89 -1.76 -1.14
C LYS A 78 -5.45 -0.43 -0.53
N PHE A 79 -4.14 -0.24 -0.43
CA PHE A 79 -3.59 0.85 0.35
C PHE A 79 -3.51 2.19 -0.41
N PHE A 80 -2.85 2.22 -1.57
CA PHE A 80 -2.58 3.46 -2.31
C PHE A 80 -2.91 3.32 -3.79
N ALA A 81 -3.73 4.23 -4.32
CA ALA A 81 -4.11 4.26 -5.72
C ALA A 81 -3.36 5.39 -6.45
N ALA A 82 -2.19 5.08 -7.00
CA ALA A 82 -1.43 5.97 -7.87
C ALA A 82 -1.95 5.81 -9.31
N HIS A 83 -3.11 6.41 -9.60
CA HIS A 83 -3.79 6.24 -10.89
C HIS A 83 -3.75 7.52 -11.72
N SER A 84 -3.55 7.38 -13.03
CA SER A 84 -3.63 8.48 -14.01
C SER A 84 -2.67 9.65 -13.75
N LEU A 85 -1.59 9.42 -12.99
CA LEU A 85 -0.56 10.42 -12.73
C LEU A 85 0.33 10.63 -13.96
N LYS A 86 0.63 11.88 -14.29
CA LYS A 86 1.52 12.27 -15.39
C LYS A 86 2.63 13.17 -14.87
N GLN A 87 3.87 12.93 -15.28
CA GLN A 87 5.03 13.75 -14.91
C GLN A 87 5.05 14.07 -13.40
N SER A 88 4.89 13.03 -12.60
CA SER A 88 4.64 13.15 -11.16
C SER A 88 5.74 12.45 -10.37
N THR A 89 5.95 12.90 -9.13
CA THR A 89 6.86 12.25 -8.19
C THR A 89 6.14 12.01 -6.87
N ILE A 90 6.32 10.81 -6.32
CA ILE A 90 5.94 10.43 -4.96
C ILE A 90 7.23 10.09 -4.25
N SER A 91 7.58 10.78 -3.16
CA SER A 91 8.83 10.50 -2.46
C SER A 91 8.72 10.49 -0.94
N GLY A 92 9.59 9.71 -0.30
CA GLY A 92 9.76 9.70 1.15
C GLY A 92 8.59 9.13 1.96
N LEU A 93 7.62 8.49 1.31
CA LEU A 93 6.45 7.91 2.00
C LEU A 93 6.88 6.68 2.80
N ARG A 94 6.54 6.67 4.09
CA ARG A 94 6.71 5.50 4.96
C ARG A 94 5.34 4.89 5.27
N VAL A 95 5.17 3.61 4.97
CA VAL A 95 3.94 2.83 5.13
C VAL A 95 4.23 1.69 6.09
N LYS A 96 3.31 1.47 7.05
CA LYS A 96 3.43 0.34 7.98
C LYS A 96 2.13 -0.46 8.03
N ASN A 97 2.24 -1.77 7.85
CA ASN A 97 1.17 -2.77 7.99
C ASN A 97 -0.12 -2.47 7.16
N PRO A 98 -0.02 -2.24 5.84
CA PRO A 98 -1.20 -2.21 4.98
C PRO A 98 -1.91 -3.58 4.99
N PRO A 99 -3.25 -3.60 4.96
CA PRO A 99 -4.02 -4.84 4.98
C PRO A 99 -3.76 -5.81 3.81
N GLU A 100 -3.44 -5.27 2.64
CA GLU A 100 -3.23 -6.00 1.39
C GLU A 100 -2.17 -5.24 0.55
N GLN A 101 -2.32 -5.17 -0.77
CA GLN A 101 -1.33 -4.54 -1.65
C GLN A 101 -1.09 -3.06 -1.30
N GLY A 102 0.18 -2.66 -1.35
CA GLY A 102 0.69 -1.31 -1.14
C GLY A 102 0.25 -0.34 -2.24
N PHE A 103 1.05 -0.22 -3.29
CA PHE A 103 0.81 0.74 -4.37
C PHE A 103 0.19 0.06 -5.59
N SER A 104 -1.03 0.46 -5.92
CA SER A 104 -1.62 0.22 -7.23
C SER A 104 -1.24 1.37 -8.17
N ILE A 105 -0.33 1.11 -9.11
CA ILE A 105 0.15 2.06 -10.11
C ILE A 105 -0.52 1.73 -11.44
N ARG A 106 -1.42 2.61 -11.90
CA ARG A 106 -2.26 2.33 -13.08
C ARG A 106 -2.42 3.54 -13.98
N SER A 107 -2.27 3.35 -15.29
CA SER A 107 -2.48 4.42 -16.28
C SER A 107 -1.57 5.63 -16.07
N CYS A 108 -0.37 5.42 -15.53
CA CYS A 108 0.60 6.48 -15.26
C CYS A 108 1.54 6.72 -16.46
N GLN A 109 2.01 7.96 -16.59
CA GLN A 109 3.02 8.35 -17.57
C GLN A 109 4.12 9.18 -16.90
N ASN A 110 5.36 8.70 -16.92
CA ASN A 110 6.50 9.40 -16.27
C ASN A 110 6.24 9.64 -14.77
N LEU A 111 6.05 8.56 -14.02
CA LEU A 111 5.87 8.59 -12.56
C LEU A 111 7.15 8.13 -11.88
N ILE A 112 7.65 8.92 -10.93
CA ILE A 112 8.78 8.56 -10.08
C ILE A 112 8.24 8.23 -8.68
N LEU A 113 8.65 7.08 -8.13
CA LEU A 113 8.46 6.72 -6.74
C LEU A 113 9.85 6.56 -6.12
N ASP A 114 10.21 7.43 -5.18
CA ASP A 114 11.57 7.52 -4.66
C ASP A 114 11.63 7.50 -3.13
N HIS A 115 12.57 6.75 -2.55
CA HIS A 115 12.73 6.62 -1.08
C HIS A 115 11.43 6.19 -0.36
N ILE A 116 10.67 5.27 -0.96
CA ILE A 116 9.48 4.71 -0.35
C ILE A 116 9.87 3.60 0.64
N LYS A 117 9.36 3.65 1.86
CA LYS A 117 9.54 2.57 2.85
C LYS A 117 8.22 1.86 3.09
N ILE A 118 8.20 0.54 2.92
CA ILE A 118 7.08 -0.33 3.28
C ILE A 118 7.58 -1.33 4.31
N ASP A 119 7.03 -1.25 5.52
CA ASP A 119 7.36 -2.15 6.63
C ASP A 119 6.12 -2.96 7.00
N ASN A 120 6.09 -4.19 6.51
CA ASN A 120 5.08 -5.19 6.83
C ASN A 120 5.69 -6.36 7.61
N SER A 121 6.86 -6.17 8.25
CA SER A 121 7.57 -7.21 9.03
C SER A 121 6.67 -7.91 10.06
N ALA A 122 5.72 -7.18 10.66
CA ALA A 122 4.75 -7.73 11.60
C ALA A 122 3.81 -8.78 10.97
N GLY A 123 3.75 -8.83 9.64
CA GLY A 123 2.97 -9.78 8.85
C GLY A 123 3.60 -11.16 8.76
N ASP A 124 4.86 -11.34 9.15
CA ASP A 124 5.59 -12.62 9.08
C ASP A 124 5.17 -13.58 10.20
N THR A 125 3.87 -13.93 10.23
CA THR A 125 3.25 -14.85 11.19
C THR A 125 2.22 -15.73 10.48
N ALA A 126 1.86 -16.87 11.08
CA ALA A 126 0.97 -17.86 10.45
C ALA A 126 -0.38 -17.30 9.97
N ASN A 127 -0.95 -16.32 10.69
CA ASN A 127 -2.20 -15.65 10.33
C ASN A 127 -1.96 -14.17 9.97
N GLY A 128 -0.75 -13.85 9.54
CA GLY A 128 -0.28 -12.50 9.26
C GLY A 128 -0.56 -12.04 7.84
N GLY A 129 0.36 -11.23 7.32
CA GLY A 129 0.25 -10.60 6.02
C GLY A 129 0.32 -11.62 4.89
N HIS A 130 -0.51 -11.44 3.87
CA HIS A 130 -0.50 -12.21 2.63
C HIS A 130 -1.02 -11.32 1.50
N ASN A 131 -0.48 -11.44 0.29
CA ASN A 131 -0.74 -10.51 -0.83
C ASN A 131 -0.47 -9.05 -0.48
N THR A 132 0.62 -8.82 0.26
CA THR A 132 1.07 -7.49 0.69
C THR A 132 2.06 -6.88 -0.32
N ASP A 133 1.79 -7.08 -1.62
CA ASP A 133 2.62 -6.62 -2.74
C ASP A 133 3.01 -5.15 -2.56
N ALA A 134 4.25 -4.79 -2.83
CA ALA A 134 4.69 -3.40 -2.66
C ALA A 134 4.26 -2.50 -3.82
N PHE A 135 4.67 -2.82 -5.06
CA PHE A 135 4.38 -2.00 -6.24
C PHE A 135 3.75 -2.83 -7.36
N ASN A 136 2.46 -2.64 -7.60
CA ASN A 136 1.72 -3.30 -8.67
C ASN A 136 1.51 -2.35 -9.84
N VAL A 137 2.22 -2.60 -10.94
CA VAL A 137 2.25 -1.76 -12.13
C VAL A 137 1.39 -2.36 -13.23
N GLY A 138 0.41 -1.60 -13.71
CA GLY A 138 -0.43 -1.95 -14.85
C GLY A 138 -0.67 -0.78 -15.78
N ASN A 139 -0.76 -1.04 -17.08
CA ASN A 139 -1.12 -0.05 -18.10
C ASN A 139 -0.36 1.29 -17.98
N SER A 140 0.93 1.26 -17.62
CA SER A 140 1.71 2.48 -17.33
C SER A 140 2.97 2.56 -18.18
N SER A 141 3.51 3.76 -18.40
CA SER A 141 4.75 3.96 -19.14
C SER A 141 5.69 4.94 -18.42
N GLY A 142 6.99 4.63 -18.38
CA GLY A 142 7.98 5.52 -17.74
C GLY A 142 7.81 5.57 -16.23
N VAL A 143 7.61 4.42 -15.57
CA VAL A 143 7.58 4.37 -14.11
C VAL A 143 8.99 4.07 -13.60
N THR A 144 9.49 4.89 -12.71
CA THR A 144 10.76 4.65 -12.01
C THR A 144 10.47 4.48 -10.53
N ILE A 145 10.86 3.34 -9.97
CA ILE A 145 10.86 3.07 -8.54
C ILE A 145 12.33 3.03 -8.14
N SER A 146 12.71 3.86 -7.18
CA SER A 146 14.10 3.95 -6.75
C SER A 146 14.27 4.10 -5.24
N ASN A 147 15.36 3.54 -4.73
CA ASN A 147 15.78 3.67 -3.34
C ASN A 147 14.70 3.23 -2.34
N ALA A 148 13.82 2.31 -2.73
CA ALA A 148 12.77 1.80 -1.87
C ALA A 148 13.35 0.80 -0.85
N HIS A 149 12.74 0.77 0.32
CA HIS A 149 13.01 -0.25 1.34
C HIS A 149 11.73 -1.01 1.63
N VAL A 150 11.68 -2.28 1.23
CA VAL A 150 10.47 -3.11 1.27
C VAL A 150 10.72 -4.34 2.13
N GLN A 151 9.89 -4.52 3.15
CA GLN A 151 9.73 -5.80 3.83
C GLN A 151 8.27 -6.20 3.79
N ASN A 152 7.95 -7.29 3.10
CA ASN A 152 6.58 -7.76 2.91
C ASN A 152 6.51 -9.28 2.70
N GLN A 153 5.33 -9.78 2.31
CA GLN A 153 5.02 -11.21 2.16
C GLN A 153 4.62 -11.58 0.74
N ASP A 154 4.84 -10.69 -0.24
CA ASP A 154 4.52 -10.94 -1.65
C ASP A 154 5.47 -10.14 -2.58
N ASP A 155 5.11 -9.96 -3.84
CA ASP A 155 5.95 -9.31 -4.84
C ASP A 155 6.42 -7.90 -4.41
N TYR A 156 7.72 -7.62 -4.57
CA TYR A 156 8.26 -6.27 -4.36
C TYR A 156 7.84 -5.34 -5.49
N LEU A 157 7.83 -5.90 -6.70
CA LEU A 157 7.34 -5.29 -7.92
C LEU A 157 6.54 -6.35 -8.65
N ALA A 158 5.35 -6.02 -9.15
CA ALA A 158 4.62 -6.85 -10.10
C ALA A 158 4.27 -6.01 -11.33
N VAL A 159 4.96 -6.25 -12.45
CA VAL A 159 4.67 -5.59 -13.72
C VAL A 159 3.67 -6.43 -14.52
N ASN A 160 2.38 -6.16 -14.36
CA ASN A 160 1.32 -6.89 -15.08
C ASN A 160 1.15 -6.41 -16.54
N SER A 161 1.40 -5.12 -16.79
CA SER A 161 1.47 -4.51 -18.12
C SER A 161 2.11 -3.12 -18.04
N GLY A 162 2.79 -2.71 -19.11
CA GLY A 162 3.40 -1.38 -19.19
C GLY A 162 4.67 -1.35 -20.02
N SER A 163 5.28 -0.19 -20.11
CA SER A 163 6.57 -0.02 -20.80
C SER A 163 7.53 0.89 -20.06
N LYS A 164 8.84 0.72 -20.25
CA LYS A 164 9.87 1.60 -19.65
C LYS A 164 9.71 1.68 -18.12
N ILE A 165 9.71 0.52 -17.47
CA ILE A 165 9.57 0.40 -16.01
C ILE A 165 10.96 0.15 -15.44
N THR A 166 11.40 0.99 -14.51
CA THR A 166 12.72 0.84 -13.86
C THR A 166 12.52 0.64 -12.37
N PHE A 167 13.20 -0.35 -11.80
CA PHE A 167 13.25 -0.66 -10.37
C PHE A 167 14.73 -0.74 -9.99
N THR A 168 15.21 0.22 -9.20
CA THR A 168 16.65 0.38 -8.99
C THR A 168 17.09 0.95 -7.65
N GLY A 169 18.21 0.45 -7.12
CA GLY A 169 18.71 0.90 -5.81
C GLY A 169 17.84 0.45 -4.64
N ASP A 170 16.92 -0.48 -4.88
CA ASP A 170 15.94 -0.91 -3.90
C ASP A 170 16.51 -2.01 -3.01
N THR A 171 16.09 -2.04 -1.75
CA THR A 171 16.43 -3.10 -0.79
C THR A 171 15.15 -3.80 -0.37
N CYS A 172 15.08 -5.11 -0.60
CA CYS A 172 13.86 -5.89 -0.41
C CYS A 172 14.12 -7.19 0.36
N SER A 173 13.19 -7.54 1.26
CA SER A 173 13.27 -8.76 2.07
C SER A 173 11.90 -9.37 2.41
N GLY A 174 11.86 -10.69 2.64
CA GLY A 174 10.69 -11.44 3.12
C GLY A 174 9.70 -11.92 2.05
N GLY A 175 9.60 -11.20 0.94
CA GLY A 175 8.55 -11.36 -0.06
C GLY A 175 8.87 -12.34 -1.19
N HIS A 176 8.29 -12.08 -2.36
CA HIS A 176 8.36 -12.96 -3.53
C HIS A 176 9.31 -12.49 -4.65
N GLY A 177 10.11 -11.46 -4.40
CA GLY A 177 11.03 -10.90 -5.40
C GLY A 177 10.37 -9.87 -6.32
N PRO A 178 11.15 -9.16 -7.16
CA PRO A 178 10.59 -8.40 -8.28
C PRO A 178 10.15 -9.34 -9.41
N SER A 179 8.88 -9.18 -9.79
CA SER A 179 8.19 -9.98 -10.79
C SER A 179 7.77 -9.18 -12.01
N ILE A 180 8.00 -9.74 -13.20
CA ILE A 180 7.23 -9.40 -14.39
C ILE A 180 6.06 -10.36 -14.47
N GLY A 181 4.85 -9.84 -14.26
CA GLY A 181 3.61 -10.57 -14.38
C GLY A 181 2.78 -10.67 -13.09
N SER A 182 1.75 -11.51 -13.06
CA SER A 182 1.30 -12.35 -14.18
C SER A 182 0.92 -11.54 -15.43
N VAL A 183 1.29 -12.01 -16.62
CA VAL A 183 0.93 -11.42 -17.93
C VAL A 183 0.05 -12.41 -18.71
N GLY A 184 -1.07 -11.98 -19.28
CA GLY A 184 -1.89 -12.82 -20.17
C GLY A 184 -3.41 -12.75 -19.95
N SER A 185 -3.85 -12.56 -18.70
CA SER A 185 -5.28 -12.62 -18.32
C SER A 185 -6.00 -11.27 -18.21
N ARG A 186 -5.48 -10.22 -18.86
CA ARG A 186 -6.01 -8.85 -18.74
C ARG A 186 -6.30 -8.24 -20.12
N SER A 187 -6.99 -7.10 -20.15
CA SER A 187 -7.25 -6.37 -21.40
C SER A 187 -5.97 -5.78 -22.03
N ASN A 188 -4.93 -5.53 -21.22
CA ASN A 188 -3.60 -5.17 -21.67
C ASN A 188 -2.59 -6.17 -21.08
N ASN A 189 -1.84 -6.82 -21.95
CA ASN A 189 -0.82 -7.82 -21.61
C ASN A 189 0.56 -7.45 -22.17
N GLY A 190 0.74 -6.23 -22.68
CA GLY A 190 2.02 -5.78 -23.19
C GLY A 190 2.96 -5.41 -22.05
N VAL A 191 4.16 -6.00 -22.03
CA VAL A 191 5.27 -5.59 -21.16
C VAL A 191 6.51 -5.37 -22.03
N SER A 192 7.16 -4.20 -21.93
CA SER A 192 8.39 -3.93 -22.69
C SER A 192 9.34 -2.95 -21.98
N GLY A 193 10.65 -3.17 -22.12
CA GLY A 193 11.65 -2.27 -21.55
C GLY A 193 11.59 -2.16 -20.02
N VAL A 194 11.46 -3.29 -19.33
CA VAL A 194 11.60 -3.36 -17.86
C VAL A 194 13.08 -3.48 -17.51
N ARG A 195 13.53 -2.70 -16.52
CA ARG A 195 14.88 -2.76 -15.95
C ARG A 195 14.76 -2.96 -14.43
N ILE A 196 15.42 -3.99 -13.93
CA ILE A 196 15.57 -4.27 -12.50
C ILE A 196 17.07 -4.32 -12.27
N GLU A 197 17.63 -3.33 -11.59
CA GLU A 197 19.09 -3.14 -11.55
C GLU A 197 19.57 -2.51 -10.24
N SER A 198 20.76 -2.88 -9.76
CA SER A 198 21.38 -2.29 -8.57
C SER A 198 20.53 -2.42 -7.28
N SER A 199 19.70 -3.45 -7.18
CA SER A 199 18.85 -3.73 -6.01
C SER A 199 19.34 -4.94 -5.23
N SER A 200 19.12 -4.94 -3.91
CA SER A 200 19.42 -6.05 -3.01
C SER A 200 18.15 -6.80 -2.67
N ILE A 201 18.15 -8.12 -2.85
CA ILE A 201 17.05 -9.02 -2.54
C ILE A 201 17.56 -10.07 -1.56
N SER A 202 16.82 -10.29 -0.47
CA SER A 202 17.21 -11.21 0.61
C SER A 202 15.97 -11.89 1.20
N ASP A 203 16.13 -13.05 1.84
CA ASP A 203 15.06 -13.76 2.55
C ASP A 203 13.74 -13.84 1.76
N SER A 204 13.86 -14.09 0.45
CA SER A 204 12.73 -14.04 -0.50
C SER A 204 12.46 -15.41 -1.06
N GLN A 205 11.21 -15.66 -1.44
CA GLN A 205 10.86 -16.89 -2.16
C GLN A 205 11.56 -16.98 -3.53
N ASN A 206 11.74 -15.84 -4.18
CA ASN A 206 12.38 -15.75 -5.49
C ASN A 206 13.31 -14.53 -5.54
N ASP A 207 14.33 -14.61 -6.38
CA ASP A 207 15.10 -13.44 -6.81
C ASP A 207 14.29 -12.69 -7.90
N VAL A 208 14.72 -12.74 -9.16
CA VAL A 208 13.95 -12.19 -10.29
C VAL A 208 12.99 -13.24 -10.83
N ARG A 209 11.72 -12.87 -11.05
CA ARG A 209 10.68 -13.78 -11.54
C ARG A 209 9.98 -13.23 -12.79
N ILE A 210 9.68 -14.09 -13.76
CA ILE A 210 8.79 -13.79 -14.89
C ILE A 210 7.67 -14.82 -14.89
N ARG A 211 6.42 -14.37 -14.96
CA ARG A 211 5.23 -15.23 -14.93
C ARG A 211 4.23 -14.82 -16.00
N THR A 212 3.90 -15.74 -16.88
CA THR A 212 2.81 -15.61 -17.86
C THR A 212 1.71 -16.61 -17.54
N VAL A 213 0.49 -16.34 -18.00
CA VAL A 213 -0.69 -17.21 -17.84
C VAL A 213 -1.35 -17.48 -19.18
#